data_AF-E1A4C3-F1
#
_entry.id   AF-E1A4C3-F1
#
_cell.length_a   1.000
_cell.length_b   1.000
_cell.length_c   1.000
_cell.angle_alpha   90.00
_cell.angle_beta   90.00
_cell.angle_gamma   90.00
#
_symmetry.space_group_name_H-M   'P 1'
#
loop_
_entity.id
_entity.type
_entity.pdbx_description
1 polymer ?
#
loop_
_entity_poly.entity_id
_entity_poly.type
_entity_poly.pdbx_seq_one_letter_code
_entity_poly.pdbx_strand_id
1 'polypeptide(L)'
;DAIGISPKIAATGVFGGGGADGSIAIFEDIETNFHANLGVDEIIDEQRPLIQRHNISVADFIQFAGAIGVSNCPGAPRLDVFVGRKDATQPAPDLTVPEPFDNVTHILERFDDAGKFTPAEVVALLVSHTIAAADHVDPTIPGTPFDSTPEEFDTQFFIETLLKGTLFPGTAGNQGEVESPLHGEIRLQSDFELARDARTA
;
A
#
# COMPACT_ATOMS: atom_id res chain seq x y z
N ASP A 1 2.01 0.68 7.95
CA ASP A 1 1.67 -0.02 9.21
C ASP A 1 1.82 -1.54 9.05
N ALA A 2 0.74 -2.26 8.68
CA ALA A 2 0.66 -3.72 8.88
C ALA A 2 1.78 -4.60 8.27
N ILE A 3 2.34 -4.24 7.11
CA ILE A 3 3.37 -5.04 6.43
C ILE A 3 4.77 -4.87 7.07
N GLY A 4 4.94 -3.89 7.96
CA GLY A 4 6.16 -3.63 8.73
C GLY A 4 6.43 -4.68 9.81
N ILE A 5 6.56 -5.95 9.40
CA ILE A 5 6.85 -7.11 10.25
C ILE A 5 7.66 -8.13 9.47
N SER A 6 8.75 -8.65 10.01
CA SER A 6 9.60 -9.65 9.37
C SER A 6 10.06 -10.72 10.36
N PRO A 7 9.45 -11.91 10.35
CA PRO A 7 9.96 -13.09 11.04
C PRO A 7 11.39 -13.45 10.64
N LYS A 8 11.80 -13.27 9.37
CA LYS A 8 13.18 -13.48 8.93
C LYS A 8 14.17 -12.54 9.61
N ILE A 9 13.86 -11.24 9.72
CA ILE A 9 14.70 -10.28 10.46
C ILE A 9 14.72 -10.66 11.94
N ALA A 10 13.56 -10.97 12.53
CA ALA A 10 13.45 -11.39 13.94
C ALA A 10 14.34 -12.61 14.26
N ALA A 11 14.44 -13.58 13.35
CA ALA A 11 15.28 -14.76 13.51
C ALA A 11 16.79 -14.45 13.59
N THR A 12 17.23 -13.27 13.15
CA THR A 12 18.63 -12.82 13.26
C THR A 12 18.95 -12.19 14.63
N GLY A 13 17.95 -12.03 15.51
CA GLY A 13 18.09 -11.35 16.80
C GLY A 13 17.88 -9.83 16.75
N VAL A 14 17.44 -9.30 15.60
CA VAL A 14 17.08 -7.89 15.40
C VAL A 14 15.55 -7.75 15.41
N PHE A 15 15.00 -6.66 15.92
CA PHE A 15 13.55 -6.42 15.87
C PHE A 15 13.07 -6.32 14.41
N GLY A 16 12.12 -7.17 14.03
CA GLY A 16 11.59 -7.25 12.66
C GLY A 16 10.39 -6.36 12.38
N GLY A 17 9.96 -5.51 13.32
CA GLY A 17 8.68 -4.80 13.24
C GLY A 17 7.52 -5.58 13.86
N GLY A 18 6.48 -4.88 14.32
CA GLY A 18 5.34 -5.47 15.04
C GLY A 18 4.08 -5.65 14.20
N GLY A 19 4.09 -5.21 12.94
CA GLY A 19 2.99 -5.39 12.00
C GLY A 19 1.89 -4.35 12.19
N ALA A 20 0.63 -4.79 12.37
CA ALA A 20 -0.48 -3.87 12.63
C ALA A 20 -0.45 -3.40 14.09
N ASP A 21 0.49 -2.51 14.41
CA ASP A 21 0.76 -2.01 15.77
C ASP A 21 0.78 -0.48 15.85
N GLY A 22 0.44 0.22 14.77
CA GLY A 22 0.38 1.67 14.70
C GLY A 22 1.75 2.35 14.69
N SER A 23 2.83 1.58 14.55
CA SER A 23 4.21 2.07 14.58
C SER A 23 4.45 3.20 13.60
N ILE A 24 3.87 3.12 12.38
CA ILE A 24 4.02 4.16 11.36
C ILE A 24 3.54 5.56 11.80
N ALA A 25 2.53 5.63 12.67
CA ALA A 25 1.99 6.89 13.19
C ALA A 25 2.55 7.25 14.57
N ILE A 26 3.02 6.27 15.35
CA ILE A 26 3.65 6.50 16.66
C ILE A 26 5.11 6.98 16.49
N PHE A 27 5.82 6.42 15.52
CA PHE A 27 7.21 6.72 15.17
C PHE A 27 7.29 7.37 13.79
N GLU A 28 6.38 8.30 13.53
CA GLU A 28 6.26 8.98 12.23
C GLU A 28 7.56 9.68 11.83
N ASP A 29 8.29 10.24 12.79
CA ASP A 29 9.58 10.93 12.58
C ASP A 29 10.69 9.99 12.09
N ILE A 30 10.46 8.68 12.12
CA ILE A 30 11.35 7.65 11.59
C ILE A 30 10.72 7.00 10.35
N GLU A 31 9.53 6.42 10.47
CA GLU A 31 8.98 5.54 9.43
C GLU A 31 8.51 6.27 8.18
N THR A 32 8.02 7.51 8.29
CA THR A 32 7.58 8.28 7.10
C THR A 32 8.76 8.82 6.29
N ASN A 33 9.98 8.77 6.83
CA ASN A 33 11.21 9.11 6.12
C ASN A 33 11.76 7.95 5.28
N PHE A 34 11.18 6.75 5.37
CA PHE A 34 11.52 5.63 4.49
C PHE A 34 10.98 5.90 3.09
N HIS A 35 11.76 5.56 2.05
CA HIS A 35 11.39 5.86 0.66
C HIS A 35 10.05 5.22 0.26
N ALA A 36 9.79 3.99 0.72
CA ALA A 36 8.55 3.28 0.45
C ALA A 36 7.30 3.87 1.15
N ASN A 37 7.49 4.80 2.10
CA ASN A 37 6.42 5.44 2.87
C ASN A 37 6.22 6.92 2.48
N LEU A 38 6.82 7.40 1.40
CA LEU A 38 6.66 8.80 0.97
C LEU A 38 5.18 9.19 0.81
N GLY A 39 4.79 10.30 1.43
CA GLY A 39 3.44 10.88 1.37
C GLY A 39 2.46 10.41 2.45
N VAL A 40 2.80 9.40 3.27
CA VAL A 40 1.88 8.91 4.31
C VAL A 40 1.84 9.81 5.56
N ASP A 41 2.76 10.75 5.69
CA ASP A 41 2.81 11.74 6.76
C ASP A 41 1.56 12.64 6.77
N GLU A 42 1.06 13.03 5.60
CA GLU A 42 -0.16 13.83 5.48
C GLU A 42 -1.37 13.13 6.13
N ILE A 43 -1.64 11.87 5.77
CA ILE A 43 -2.79 11.15 6.33
C ILE A 43 -2.61 10.83 7.83
N ILE A 44 -1.38 10.64 8.30
CA ILE A 44 -1.08 10.49 9.72
C ILE A 44 -1.41 11.80 10.47
N ASP A 45 -1.01 12.95 9.92
CA ASP A 45 -1.32 14.28 10.45
C ASP A 45 -2.82 14.51 10.57
N GLU A 46 -3.59 14.13 9.54
CA GLU A 46 -5.05 14.26 9.51
C GLU A 46 -5.75 13.34 10.52
N GLN A 47 -5.25 12.12 10.71
CA GLN A 47 -5.81 11.15 11.65
C GLN A 47 -5.48 11.48 13.12
N ARG A 48 -4.32 12.08 13.40
CA ARG A 48 -3.85 12.40 14.75
C ARG A 48 -4.88 13.09 15.66
N PRO A 49 -5.57 14.17 15.27
CA PRO A 49 -6.56 14.81 16.14
C PRO A 49 -7.78 13.92 16.43
N LEU A 50 -8.12 12.98 15.55
CA LEU A 50 -9.19 12.01 15.79
C LEU A 50 -8.74 10.96 16.80
N ILE A 51 -7.54 10.42 16.64
CA ILE A 51 -6.93 9.49 17.60
C ILE A 51 -6.88 10.12 19.00
N GLN A 52 -6.36 11.35 19.12
CA GLN A 52 -6.24 12.04 20.41
C GLN A 52 -7.59 12.33 21.10
N ARG A 53 -8.68 12.43 20.33
CA ARG A 53 -10.02 12.69 20.86
C ARG A 53 -10.70 11.44 21.41
N HIS A 54 -10.26 10.25 21.01
CA HIS A 54 -10.92 8.99 21.31
C HIS A 54 -10.00 8.06 22.13
N ASN A 55 -10.57 7.29 23.06
CA ASN A 55 -9.80 6.32 23.85
C ASN A 55 -9.65 5.01 23.09
N ILE A 56 -8.91 5.04 21.98
CA ILE A 56 -8.58 3.92 21.11
C ILE A 56 -7.07 3.90 20.87
N SER A 57 -6.47 2.73 20.72
CA SER A 57 -5.05 2.63 20.36
C SER A 57 -4.84 3.18 18.94
N VAL A 58 -3.66 3.73 18.67
CA VAL A 58 -3.27 4.17 17.32
C VAL A 58 -3.38 2.99 16.35
N ALA A 59 -2.92 1.82 16.79
CA ALA A 59 -2.97 0.57 16.05
C ALA A 59 -4.39 0.16 15.63
N ASP A 60 -5.37 0.24 16.54
CA ASP A 60 -6.76 -0.07 16.20
C ASP A 60 -7.39 1.02 15.34
N PHE A 61 -7.04 2.29 15.56
CA PHE A 61 -7.59 3.42 14.80
C PHE A 61 -7.26 3.31 13.31
N ILE A 62 -6.01 3.02 12.94
CA ILE A 62 -5.59 2.90 11.53
C ILE A 62 -6.44 1.84 10.80
N GLN A 63 -6.65 0.70 11.44
CA GLN A 63 -7.38 -0.42 10.85
C GLN A 63 -8.88 -0.12 10.76
N PHE A 64 -9.42 0.57 11.77
CA PHE A 64 -10.79 1.07 11.75
C PHE A 64 -11.01 2.13 10.66
N ALA A 65 -10.11 3.10 10.54
CA ALA A 65 -10.18 4.15 9.53
C ALA A 65 -10.14 3.57 8.11
N GLY A 66 -9.24 2.61 7.84
CA GLY A 66 -9.19 1.90 6.57
C GLY A 66 -10.49 1.16 6.25
N ALA A 67 -11.05 0.42 7.21
CA ALA A 67 -12.32 -0.29 7.01
C ALA A 67 -13.50 0.66 6.73
N ILE A 68 -13.56 1.81 7.41
CA ILE A 68 -14.58 2.83 7.15
C ILE A 68 -14.37 3.51 5.80
N GLY A 69 -13.12 3.84 5.44
CA GLY A 69 -12.77 4.42 4.14
C GLY A 69 -13.24 3.54 2.99
N VAL A 70 -12.88 2.26 3.02
CA VAL A 70 -13.33 1.26 2.02
C VAL A 70 -14.85 1.16 1.99
N SER A 71 -15.53 1.22 3.14
CA SER A 71 -17.01 1.11 3.18
C SER A 71 -17.75 2.28 2.52
N ASN A 72 -17.07 3.39 2.25
CA ASN A 72 -17.64 4.54 1.53
C ASN A 72 -17.60 4.36 0.01
N CYS A 73 -16.79 3.44 -0.52
CA CYS A 73 -16.65 3.18 -1.95
C CYS A 73 -17.76 2.24 -2.44
N PRO A 74 -18.58 2.63 -3.44
CA PRO A 74 -19.56 1.74 -4.04
C PRO A 74 -18.92 0.44 -4.55
N GLY A 75 -19.56 -0.69 -4.32
CA GLY A 75 -19.03 -2.01 -4.72
C GLY A 75 -18.12 -2.68 -3.68
N ALA A 76 -17.65 -1.94 -2.66
CA ALA A 76 -16.68 -2.44 -1.72
C ALA A 76 -17.24 -3.54 -0.80
N PRO A 77 -16.42 -4.53 -0.41
CA PRO A 77 -16.78 -5.46 0.64
C PRO A 77 -16.89 -4.74 1.98
N ARG A 78 -17.73 -5.28 2.87
CA ARG A 78 -17.71 -4.85 4.26
C ARG A 78 -16.57 -5.55 4.99
N LEU A 79 -15.51 -4.81 5.28
CA LEU A 79 -14.37 -5.33 6.03
C LEU A 79 -14.73 -5.55 7.51
N ASP A 80 -14.18 -6.61 8.09
CA ASP A 80 -14.25 -6.84 9.52
C ASP A 80 -13.29 -5.91 10.26
N VAL A 81 -13.73 -5.39 11.41
CA VAL A 81 -12.86 -4.66 12.33
C VAL A 81 -12.77 -5.42 13.63
N PHE A 82 -11.58 -5.93 13.91
CA PHE A 82 -11.21 -6.49 15.19
C PHE A 82 -10.43 -5.43 15.98
N VAL A 83 -10.74 -5.28 17.27
CA VAL A 83 -10.07 -4.34 18.18
C VAL A 83 -9.29 -5.09 19.26
N GLY A 84 -8.24 -4.48 19.79
CA GLY A 84 -7.37 -5.05 20.82
C GLY A 84 -5.88 -5.00 20.48
N ARG A 85 -5.46 -4.29 19.42
CA ARG A 85 -4.05 -4.09 19.12
C ARG A 85 -3.40 -3.22 20.17
N LYS A 86 -2.18 -3.58 20.55
CA LYS A 86 -1.33 -2.77 21.42
C LYS A 86 -0.49 -1.86 20.56
N ASP A 87 -0.39 -0.61 20.98
CA ASP A 87 0.48 0.37 20.36
C ASP A 87 1.95 -0.08 20.41
N ALA A 88 2.65 0.19 19.30
CA ALA A 88 4.04 -0.15 19.10
C ALA A 88 4.96 0.45 20.18
N THR A 89 6.05 -0.25 20.46
CA THR A 89 7.11 0.22 21.38
C THR A 89 8.44 0.50 20.69
N GLN A 90 8.55 0.14 19.40
CA GLN A 90 9.71 0.35 18.55
C GLN A 90 9.22 0.59 17.11
N PRO A 91 9.94 1.40 16.31
CA PRO A 91 9.63 1.57 14.89
C PRO A 91 9.87 0.27 14.11
N ALA A 92 9.11 0.07 13.04
CA ALA A 92 9.40 -0.97 12.07
C ALA A 92 10.77 -0.70 11.38
N PRO A 93 11.54 -1.74 11.04
CA PRO A 93 12.73 -1.55 10.22
C PRO A 93 12.34 -1.15 8.79
N ASP A 94 13.21 -0.34 8.17
CA ASP A 94 13.09 0.02 6.75
C ASP A 94 13.20 -1.23 5.85
N LEU A 95 12.89 -1.07 4.56
CA LEU A 95 12.88 -2.10 3.52
C LEU A 95 11.89 -3.25 3.80
N THR A 96 10.86 -2.97 4.62
CA THR A 96 9.79 -3.91 4.91
C THR A 96 8.51 -3.67 4.09
N VAL A 97 8.41 -2.51 3.44
CA VAL A 97 7.33 -2.14 2.53
C VAL A 97 7.83 -2.31 1.09
N PRO A 98 7.10 -3.04 0.21
CA PRO A 98 7.48 -3.17 -1.20
C PRO A 98 7.48 -1.83 -1.94
N GLU A 99 8.36 -1.70 -2.92
CA GLU A 99 8.48 -0.53 -3.78
C GLU A 99 7.93 -0.82 -5.20
N PRO A 100 7.46 0.20 -5.94
CA PRO A 100 6.86 -0.02 -7.27
C PRO A 100 7.87 -0.53 -8.31
N PHE A 101 9.16 -0.46 -8.03
CA PHE A 101 10.25 -0.97 -8.87
C PHE A 101 10.85 -2.28 -8.36
N ASP A 102 10.30 -2.87 -7.30
CA ASP A 102 10.67 -4.22 -6.88
C ASP A 102 10.19 -5.24 -7.92
N ASN A 103 11.03 -6.23 -8.20
CA ASN A 103 10.62 -7.34 -9.06
C ASN A 103 9.61 -8.25 -8.34
N VAL A 104 8.80 -8.97 -9.13
CA VAL A 104 7.76 -9.88 -8.63
C VAL A 104 8.26 -10.88 -7.58
N THR A 105 9.47 -11.44 -7.75
CA THR A 105 10.01 -12.40 -6.78
C THR A 105 10.26 -11.74 -5.43
N HIS A 106 10.83 -10.54 -5.40
CA HIS A 106 11.06 -9.80 -4.17
C HIS A 106 9.73 -9.49 -3.45
N ILE A 107 8.72 -9.01 -4.18
CA ILE A 107 7.39 -8.73 -3.64
C ILE A 107 6.77 -10.00 -3.02
N LEU A 108 6.74 -11.10 -3.77
CA LEU A 108 6.16 -12.36 -3.27
C LEU A 108 6.91 -12.90 -2.05
N GLU A 109 8.25 -12.81 -2.01
CA GLU A 109 9.04 -13.21 -0.85
C GLU A 109 8.82 -12.31 0.38
N ARG A 110 8.57 -11.01 0.16
CA ARG A 110 8.28 -10.03 1.20
C ARG A 110 6.92 -10.32 1.85
N PHE A 111 5.90 -10.62 1.05
CA PHE A 111 4.57 -11.01 1.51
C PHE A 111 4.58 -12.41 2.17
N ASP A 112 5.33 -13.39 1.65
CA ASP A 112 5.52 -14.68 2.33
C ASP A 112 6.17 -14.50 3.71
N ASP A 113 7.20 -13.66 3.82
CA ASP A 113 7.84 -13.39 5.10
C ASP A 113 6.88 -12.71 6.08
N ALA A 114 6.18 -11.65 5.66
CA ALA A 114 5.31 -10.86 6.53
C ALA A 114 4.18 -11.66 7.17
N GLY A 115 3.50 -12.49 6.37
CA GLY A 115 2.24 -13.10 6.78
C GLY A 115 1.94 -14.44 6.14
N LYS A 116 2.91 -15.06 5.45
CA LYS A 116 2.73 -16.31 4.69
C LYS A 116 1.65 -16.18 3.60
N PHE A 117 1.52 -14.99 3.02
CA PHE A 117 0.61 -14.74 1.92
C PHE A 117 1.06 -15.50 0.66
N THR A 118 0.12 -16.17 0.04
CA THR A 118 0.27 -16.81 -1.26
C THR A 118 0.28 -15.76 -2.39
N PRO A 119 0.81 -16.10 -3.58
CA PRO A 119 0.73 -15.19 -4.73
C PRO A 119 -0.70 -14.72 -5.06
N ALA A 120 -1.70 -15.59 -4.91
CA ALA A 120 -3.10 -15.24 -5.12
C ALA A 120 -3.62 -14.22 -4.08
N GLU A 121 -3.17 -14.31 -2.82
CA GLU A 121 -3.51 -13.33 -1.79
C GLU A 121 -2.81 -11.98 -2.02
N VAL A 122 -1.59 -11.98 -2.56
CA VAL A 122 -0.93 -10.73 -2.99
C VAL A 122 -1.74 -10.02 -4.07
N VAL A 123 -2.18 -10.76 -5.11
CA VAL A 123 -3.07 -10.21 -6.15
C VAL A 123 -4.39 -9.73 -5.56
N ALA A 124 -4.97 -10.47 -4.61
CA ALA A 124 -6.20 -10.05 -3.95
C ALA A 124 -6.03 -8.75 -3.15
N LEU A 125 -4.88 -8.53 -2.50
CA LEU A 125 -4.59 -7.30 -1.76
C LEU A 125 -4.36 -6.09 -2.68
N LEU A 126 -3.83 -6.31 -3.89
CA LEU A 126 -3.69 -5.27 -4.92
C LEU A 126 -5.02 -4.71 -5.42
N VAL A 127 -6.18 -5.33 -5.11
CA VAL A 127 -7.48 -4.72 -5.41
C VAL A 127 -7.63 -3.33 -4.78
N SER A 128 -6.89 -3.03 -3.71
CA SER A 128 -6.85 -1.69 -3.12
C SER A 128 -6.48 -0.59 -4.14
N HIS A 129 -5.74 -0.92 -5.21
CA HIS A 129 -5.40 0.04 -6.26
C HIS A 129 -6.61 0.48 -7.10
N THR A 130 -7.75 -0.21 -7.03
CA THR A 130 -8.99 0.22 -7.73
C THR A 130 -9.64 1.46 -7.12
N ILE A 131 -9.26 1.83 -5.90
CA ILE A 131 -9.73 3.03 -5.20
C ILE A 131 -8.55 3.87 -4.71
N ALA A 132 -7.56 4.07 -5.59
CA ALA A 132 -6.31 4.73 -5.24
C ALA A 132 -5.72 5.57 -6.39
N ALA A 133 -4.79 6.43 -6.00
CA ALA A 133 -4.01 7.30 -6.88
C ALA A 133 -2.57 7.45 -6.37
N ALA A 134 -1.69 7.96 -7.22
CA ALA A 134 -0.29 8.23 -6.88
C ALA A 134 0.01 9.74 -6.88
N ASP A 135 0.62 10.21 -5.80
CA ASP A 135 1.05 11.62 -5.65
C ASP A 135 2.54 11.84 -5.96
N HIS A 136 3.38 10.84 -5.68
CA HIS A 136 4.83 11.01 -5.63
C HIS A 136 5.60 10.24 -6.69
N VAL A 137 4.95 9.38 -7.48
CA VAL A 137 5.60 8.64 -8.58
C VAL A 137 5.96 9.60 -9.71
N ASP A 138 5.00 10.39 -10.17
CA ASP A 138 5.23 11.56 -11.00
C ASP A 138 4.81 12.84 -10.24
N PRO A 139 5.75 13.59 -9.65
CA PRO A 139 5.46 14.79 -8.88
C PRO A 139 4.82 15.94 -9.69
N THR A 140 4.76 15.85 -11.02
CA THR A 140 4.14 16.88 -11.87
C THR A 140 2.62 16.73 -11.99
N ILE A 141 2.08 15.57 -11.61
CA ILE A 141 0.66 15.20 -11.71
C ILE A 141 0.19 14.41 -10.47
N PRO A 142 0.23 15.01 -9.26
CA PRO A 142 -0.27 14.33 -8.07
C PRO A 142 -1.77 14.02 -8.19
N GLY A 143 -2.21 12.93 -7.57
CA GLY A 143 -3.57 12.44 -7.60
C GLY A 143 -3.93 11.66 -8.87
N THR A 144 -2.94 11.17 -9.62
CA THR A 144 -3.23 10.40 -10.85
C THR A 144 -3.64 8.96 -10.48
N PRO A 145 -4.85 8.50 -10.87
CA PRO A 145 -5.39 7.21 -10.46
C PRO A 145 -4.75 6.02 -11.18
N PHE A 146 -4.88 4.83 -10.59
CA PHE A 146 -4.41 3.56 -11.18
C PHE A 146 -5.43 2.89 -12.11
N ASP A 147 -6.67 3.35 -12.09
CA ASP A 147 -7.71 2.97 -13.04
C ASP A 147 -8.64 4.14 -13.37
N SER A 148 -9.58 3.92 -14.29
CA SER A 148 -10.51 4.94 -14.74
C SER A 148 -11.68 5.24 -13.78
N THR A 149 -11.78 4.53 -12.66
CA THR A 149 -12.90 4.57 -11.70
C THR A 149 -12.42 4.59 -10.24
N PRO A 150 -11.53 5.51 -9.83
CA PRO A 150 -10.86 5.48 -8.52
C PRO A 150 -11.77 5.72 -7.29
N GLU A 151 -13.06 5.95 -7.52
CA GLU A 151 -14.07 6.09 -6.47
C GLU A 151 -14.97 4.85 -6.35
N GLU A 152 -14.88 3.90 -7.28
CA GLU A 152 -15.67 2.67 -7.33
C GLU A 152 -14.78 1.46 -7.02
N PHE A 153 -15.23 0.60 -6.11
CA PHE A 153 -14.54 -0.66 -5.84
C PHE A 153 -14.99 -1.72 -6.84
N ASP A 154 -14.28 -1.81 -7.96
CA ASP A 154 -14.61 -2.72 -9.05
C ASP A 154 -13.40 -3.53 -9.54
N THR A 155 -13.35 -3.87 -10.83
CA THR A 155 -12.26 -4.66 -11.42
C THR A 155 -11.53 -3.92 -12.55
N GLN A 156 -11.77 -2.61 -12.72
CA GLN A 156 -11.16 -1.82 -13.78
C GLN A 156 -9.65 -1.81 -13.65
N PHE A 157 -9.09 -1.64 -12.44
CA PHE A 157 -7.65 -1.82 -12.19
C PHE A 157 -7.08 -3.11 -12.82
N PHE A 158 -7.71 -4.26 -12.61
CA PHE A 158 -7.21 -5.54 -13.16
C PHE A 158 -7.36 -5.62 -14.69
N ILE A 159 -8.39 -5.00 -15.26
CA ILE A 159 -8.61 -4.97 -16.72
C ILE A 159 -7.62 -4.03 -17.40
N GLU A 160 -7.47 -2.83 -16.85
CA GLU A 160 -6.71 -1.73 -17.43
C GLU A 160 -5.22 -2.00 -17.33
N THR A 161 -4.71 -2.58 -16.22
CA THR A 161 -3.31 -3.02 -16.09
C THR A 161 -2.88 -4.06 -17.14
N LEU A 162 -3.81 -4.86 -17.67
CA LEU A 162 -3.54 -5.82 -18.75
C LEU A 162 -3.44 -5.17 -20.13
N LEU A 163 -4.02 -3.98 -20.32
CA LEU A 163 -3.94 -3.26 -21.60
C LEU A 163 -2.51 -2.88 -21.95
N LYS A 164 -2.24 -2.76 -23.25
CA LYS A 164 -0.94 -2.30 -23.74
C LYS A 164 -0.72 -0.85 -23.32
N GLY A 165 0.38 -0.57 -22.63
CA GLY A 165 0.83 0.80 -22.37
C GLY A 165 1.13 1.55 -23.67
N THR A 166 0.75 2.82 -23.75
CA THR A 166 0.94 3.64 -24.95
C THR A 166 1.45 5.05 -24.68
N LEU A 167 1.44 5.49 -23.42
CA LEU A 167 1.86 6.84 -23.02
C LEU A 167 2.26 6.87 -21.54
N PHE A 168 2.99 7.92 -21.15
CA PHE A 168 3.07 8.35 -19.75
C PHE A 168 2.08 9.51 -19.56
N PRO A 169 1.23 9.50 -18.50
CA PRO A 169 0.23 10.54 -18.29
C PRO A 169 0.85 11.93 -18.03
N GLY A 170 2.07 11.97 -17.49
CA GLY A 170 2.84 13.18 -17.25
C GLY A 170 4.20 13.15 -17.95
N THR A 171 5.25 13.02 -17.15
CA THR A 171 6.65 12.91 -17.59
C THR A 171 7.08 11.45 -17.67
N ALA A 172 8.10 11.16 -18.48
CA ALA A 172 8.68 9.84 -18.59
C ALA A 172 9.98 9.74 -17.78
N GLY A 173 10.37 8.51 -17.41
CA GLY A 173 11.65 8.26 -16.71
C GLY A 173 11.56 8.33 -15.19
N ASN A 174 10.35 8.35 -14.62
CA ASN A 174 10.14 8.21 -13.19
C ASN A 174 10.40 6.76 -12.76
N GLN A 175 11.04 6.58 -11.61
CA GLN A 175 11.39 5.24 -11.13
C GLN A 175 10.14 4.47 -10.70
N GLY A 176 9.97 3.25 -11.20
CA GLY A 176 8.80 2.42 -10.88
C GLY A 176 7.55 2.79 -11.67
N GLU A 177 7.62 3.70 -12.65
CA GLU A 177 6.53 3.99 -13.59
C GLU A 177 6.77 3.33 -14.94
N VAL A 178 5.70 2.82 -15.57
CA VAL A 178 5.69 2.32 -16.95
C VAL A 178 4.54 2.96 -17.74
N GLU A 179 4.57 2.81 -19.07
CA GLU A 179 3.49 3.34 -19.91
C GLU A 179 2.11 2.78 -19.49
N SER A 180 1.18 3.71 -19.32
CA SER A 180 -0.24 3.51 -19.05
C SER A 180 -1.04 3.39 -20.35
N PRO A 181 -2.22 2.73 -20.36
CA PRO A 181 -3.05 2.57 -21.55
C PRO A 181 -3.97 3.77 -21.79
N LEU A 182 -4.26 4.60 -20.78
CA LEU A 182 -5.24 5.69 -20.84
C LEU A 182 -4.61 7.03 -20.45
N HIS A 183 -5.13 8.11 -21.03
CA HIS A 183 -4.78 9.47 -20.62
C HIS A 183 -5.31 9.75 -19.21
N GLY A 184 -4.43 10.20 -18.32
CA GLY A 184 -4.80 10.51 -16.93
C GLY A 184 -4.84 9.29 -16.00
N GLU A 185 -4.35 8.13 -16.45
CA GLU A 185 -4.10 6.95 -15.62
C GLU A 185 -2.58 6.75 -15.51
N ILE A 186 -2.07 6.39 -14.33
CA ILE A 186 -0.66 6.04 -14.11
C ILE A 186 -0.54 4.53 -13.87
N ARG A 187 0.59 3.94 -14.28
CA ARG A 187 0.83 2.51 -14.08
C ARG A 187 2.17 2.26 -13.42
N LEU A 188 2.13 1.54 -12.29
CA LEU A 188 3.33 1.10 -11.59
C LEU A 188 3.96 -0.10 -12.32
N GLN A 189 5.30 -0.17 -12.28
CA GLN A 189 6.06 -1.29 -12.84
C GLN A 189 5.69 -2.61 -12.15
N SER A 190 5.57 -2.61 -10.82
CA SER A 190 5.17 -3.78 -10.04
C SER A 190 3.82 -4.35 -10.48
N ASP A 191 2.81 -3.50 -10.68
CA ASP A 191 1.46 -3.91 -11.10
C ASP A 191 1.48 -4.46 -12.53
N PHE A 192 2.23 -3.80 -13.42
CA PHE A 192 2.44 -4.25 -14.79
C PHE A 192 3.08 -5.65 -14.85
N GLU A 193 4.09 -5.90 -14.01
CA GLU A 193 4.82 -7.16 -13.95
C GLU A 193 3.98 -8.27 -13.29
N LEU A 194 3.31 -7.98 -12.16
CA LEU A 194 2.44 -8.92 -11.47
C LEU A 194 1.27 -9.38 -12.35
N ALA A 195 0.70 -8.50 -13.18
CA ALA A 195 -0.35 -8.84 -14.13
C ALA A 195 0.11 -9.78 -15.27
N ARG A 196 1.42 -10.05 -15.40
CA ARG A 196 2.02 -10.81 -16.51
C ARG A 196 2.92 -11.96 -16.08
N ASP A 197 3.25 -12.05 -14.80
CA ASP A 197 4.06 -13.14 -14.25
C ASP A 197 3.24 -14.43 -14.14
N ALA A 198 3.82 -15.56 -14.55
CA ALA A 198 3.14 -16.86 -14.56
C ALA A 198 2.67 -17.36 -13.18
N ARG A 199 3.15 -16.76 -12.08
CA ARG A 199 2.73 -17.10 -10.70
C ARG A 199 1.47 -16.35 -10.28
N THR A 200 1.11 -15.27 -10.97
CA THR A 200 0.06 -14.32 -10.55
C THR A 200 -0.94 -13.95 -11.66
N ALA A 201 -0.64 -14.26 -12.93
CA ALA A 201 -1.51 -14.03 -14.09
C ALA A 201 -2.59 -15.10 -14.31
#